data_AF-A0A4S2D3T4-F1
#
_entry.id   AF-A0A4S2D3T4-F1
#
_cell.length_a   1.000
_cell.length_b   1.000
_cell.length_c   1.000
_cell.angle_alpha   90.00
_cell.angle_beta   90.00
_cell.angle_gamma   90.00
#
_symmetry.space_group_name_H-M   'P 1'
#
loop_
_entity.id
_entity.type
_entity.pdbx_description
1 polymer ?
#
loop_
_entity_poly.entity_id
_entity_poly.type
_entity_poly.pdbx_seq_one_letter_code
_entity_poly.pdbx_strand_id
1 'polypeptide(L)'
;MNKSIVVVALVLALTACKDDTSMSQKAGSAISGTAADFVAGLGEGVDKRMSVTLQTDPGLAARGLTVTQGKSRGMGSKDAAVYVVADKPFKGRLVARALDADGTEIGRAVVDEEFAADDARYVTFTFNEEMDSQLVRTYAVSAR
;
A
#
# COMPACT_ATOMS: atom_id res chain seq x y z
N MET A 1 32.09 -58.82 0.20
CA MET A 1 31.91 -59.49 -1.12
C MET A 1 30.79 -58.77 -1.83
N ASN A 2 31.17 -58.04 -2.87
CA ASN A 2 30.49 -56.85 -3.35
C ASN A 2 29.87 -57.21 -4.69
N LYS A 3 28.57 -56.96 -4.89
CA LYS A 3 27.90 -57.17 -6.18
C LYS A 3 26.93 -56.02 -6.49
N SER A 4 27.39 -55.19 -7.43
CA SER A 4 26.70 -54.50 -8.51
C SER A 4 25.18 -54.39 -8.48
N ILE A 5 24.66 -53.15 -8.53
CA ILE A 5 23.36 -52.76 -9.13
C ILE A 5 23.60 -51.35 -9.72
N VAL A 6 23.98 -51.23 -11.00
CA VAL A 6 23.15 -51.18 -12.22
C VAL A 6 22.07 -50.09 -12.16
N VAL A 7 22.36 -49.04 -12.94
CA VAL A 7 21.51 -47.98 -13.48
C VAL A 7 20.10 -48.48 -13.85
N VAL A 8 19.06 -47.82 -13.34
CA VAL A 8 17.75 -47.77 -14.01
C VAL A 8 17.20 -46.36 -13.87
N ALA A 9 17.24 -45.64 -14.99
CA ALA A 9 16.38 -44.51 -15.24
C ALA A 9 14.93 -44.99 -15.23
N LEU A 10 14.08 -44.36 -14.40
CA LEU A 10 12.64 -44.52 -14.48
C LEU A 10 12.03 -43.19 -14.87
N VAL A 11 11.79 -43.06 -16.18
CA VAL A 11 10.80 -42.16 -16.74
C VAL A 11 9.43 -42.58 -16.22
N LEU A 12 8.71 -41.67 -15.58
CA LEU A 12 7.26 -41.75 -15.43
C LEU A 12 6.68 -40.36 -15.76
N ALA A 13 6.35 -40.21 -17.03
CA ALA A 13 5.37 -39.25 -17.48
C ALA A 13 3.99 -39.76 -17.06
N LEU A 14 3.24 -38.96 -16.29
CA LEU A 14 1.78 -39.03 -16.30
C LEU A 14 1.21 -37.61 -16.37
N THR A 15 0.58 -37.41 -17.51
CA THR A 15 -0.44 -36.44 -17.89
C THR A 15 -1.44 -36.10 -16.80
N ALA A 16 -1.76 -34.82 -16.63
CA ALA A 16 -3.09 -34.38 -16.19
C ALA A 16 -3.45 -33.04 -16.85
N CYS A 17 -4.52 -33.08 -17.63
CA CYS A 17 -5.19 -31.93 -18.22
C CYS A 17 -5.95 -31.12 -17.15
N LYS A 18 -5.95 -29.81 -17.34
CA LYS A 18 -7.03 -28.81 -17.10
C LYS A 18 -7.67 -28.70 -15.71
N ASP A 19 -7.66 -27.44 -15.26
CA ASP A 19 -8.56 -26.76 -14.33
C ASP A 19 -8.53 -27.21 -12.87
N ASP A 20 -7.50 -26.75 -12.16
CA ASP A 20 -7.58 -26.57 -10.71
C ASP A 20 -7.16 -25.14 -10.34
N THR A 21 -8.18 -24.35 -9.98
CA THR A 21 -8.03 -23.02 -9.38
C THR A 21 -7.54 -23.21 -7.94
N SER A 22 -6.28 -23.59 -7.81
CA SER A 22 -5.66 -23.82 -6.50
C SER A 22 -5.32 -22.48 -5.84
N MET A 23 -6.20 -22.09 -4.92
CA MET A 23 -6.02 -21.03 -3.92
C MET A 23 -4.82 -21.25 -2.97
N SER A 24 -3.80 -22.05 -3.34
CA SER A 24 -2.61 -22.34 -2.53
C SER A 24 -1.34 -21.61 -2.95
N GLN A 25 -1.35 -20.79 -4.02
CA GLN A 25 -0.18 -20.00 -4.43
C GLN A 25 -0.12 -18.59 -3.83
N LYS A 26 -1.13 -18.17 -3.04
CA LYS A 26 -1.17 -16.83 -2.43
C LYS A 26 -0.44 -16.72 -1.08
N ALA A 27 0.14 -17.79 -0.55
CA ALA A 27 0.79 -17.82 0.76
C ALA A 27 2.33 -17.70 0.72
N GLY A 28 2.94 -17.47 -0.45
CA GLY A 28 4.38 -17.72 -0.64
C GLY A 28 5.26 -16.58 -1.18
N SER A 29 4.75 -15.36 -1.41
CA SER A 29 5.56 -14.29 -2.04
C SER A 29 5.53 -12.93 -1.32
N ALA A 30 5.03 -12.85 -0.09
CA ALA A 30 4.80 -11.58 0.60
C ALA A 30 6.02 -11.04 1.38
N ILE A 31 7.25 -11.37 1.00
CA ILE A 31 8.47 -10.87 1.68
C ILE A 31 9.53 -10.49 0.64
N SER A 32 9.20 -9.60 -0.30
CA SER A 32 10.22 -8.84 -1.02
C SER A 32 9.65 -7.47 -1.36
N GLY A 33 10.10 -6.45 -0.62
CA GLY A 33 9.61 -5.08 -0.73
C GLY A 33 9.66 -4.54 -2.15
N THR A 34 8.49 -4.26 -2.70
CA THR A 34 8.28 -3.25 -3.73
C THR A 34 6.94 -2.57 -3.43
N ALA A 35 6.90 -1.24 -3.55
CA ALA A 35 5.75 -0.38 -3.22
C ALA A 35 4.49 -0.62 -4.08
N ALA A 36 4.46 -1.68 -4.88
CA ALA A 36 3.37 -2.04 -5.78
C ALA A 36 2.29 -2.92 -5.14
N ASP A 37 2.56 -3.60 -4.02
CA ASP A 37 1.64 -4.60 -3.45
C ASP A 37 0.54 -4.03 -2.52
N PHE A 38 0.49 -2.73 -2.28
CA PHE A 38 -0.60 -2.10 -1.52
C PHE A 38 -1.88 -1.84 -2.34
N VAL A 39 -2.05 -2.53 -3.47
CA VAL A 39 -3.27 -2.48 -4.30
C VAL A 39 -4.24 -3.62 -3.94
N ALA A 40 -3.80 -4.67 -3.24
CA ALA A 40 -4.58 -5.91 -3.06
C ALA A 40 -5.39 -6.00 -1.75
N GLY A 41 -5.61 -4.89 -1.03
CA GLY A 41 -6.30 -4.87 0.28
C GLY A 41 -7.69 -4.22 0.31
N LEU A 42 -8.23 -3.78 -0.83
CA LEU A 42 -9.54 -3.13 -0.90
C LEU A 42 -10.65 -4.18 -0.86
N GLY A 43 -11.16 -4.51 0.33
CA GLY A 43 -12.34 -5.35 0.50
C GLY A 43 -13.53 -4.85 -0.33
N GLU A 44 -14.40 -5.76 -0.77
CA GLU A 44 -15.54 -5.51 -1.68
C GLU A 44 -16.62 -4.54 -1.16
N GLY A 45 -16.41 -3.88 -0.01
CA GLY A 45 -17.34 -2.92 0.60
C GLY A 45 -16.86 -1.47 0.69
N VAL A 46 -15.64 -1.14 0.24
CA VAL A 46 -15.21 0.28 0.14
C VAL A 46 -15.91 0.89 -1.07
N ASP A 47 -16.51 2.07 -0.93
CA ASP A 47 -16.94 2.86 -2.09
C ASP A 47 -15.69 3.21 -2.92
N LYS A 48 -15.37 2.34 -3.89
CA LYS A 48 -14.17 2.40 -4.74
C LYS A 48 -14.09 3.72 -5.50
N ARG A 49 -15.18 4.49 -5.58
CA ARG A 49 -15.21 5.81 -6.23
C ARG A 49 -14.41 6.87 -5.47
N MET A 50 -14.16 6.69 -4.18
CA MET A 50 -13.48 7.70 -3.35
C MET A 50 -12.10 7.26 -2.86
N SER A 51 -11.70 6.00 -3.08
CA SER A 51 -10.36 5.53 -2.73
C SER A 51 -9.30 6.22 -3.58
N VAL A 52 -8.20 6.63 -2.97
CA VAL A 52 -7.04 7.21 -3.70
C VAL A 52 -5.83 6.29 -3.58
N THR A 53 -4.96 6.34 -4.58
CA THR A 53 -3.68 5.64 -4.55
C THR A 53 -2.72 6.33 -3.58
N LEU A 54 -2.05 5.54 -2.75
CA LEU A 54 -1.09 6.01 -1.77
C LEU A 54 0.31 5.46 -2.07
N GLN A 55 1.30 6.32 -1.90
CA GLN A 55 2.70 5.91 -1.81
C GLN A 55 3.21 6.27 -0.42
N THR A 56 3.78 5.31 0.29
CA THR A 56 4.29 5.50 1.65
C THR A 56 5.80 5.64 1.63
N ASP A 57 6.30 6.63 2.37
CA ASP A 57 7.73 6.81 2.59
C ASP A 57 8.22 5.85 3.71
N PRO A 58 9.38 5.20 3.56
CA PRO A 58 9.94 4.32 4.59
C PRO A 58 10.13 4.99 5.96
N GLY A 59 10.28 6.32 6.00
CA GLY A 59 10.37 7.11 7.23
C GLY A 59 9.13 7.04 8.11
N LEU A 60 7.95 6.69 7.57
CA LEU A 60 6.75 6.41 8.37
C LEU A 60 6.96 5.18 9.26
N ALA A 61 7.35 4.06 8.66
CA ALA A 61 7.55 2.79 9.37
C ALA A 61 8.69 2.89 10.40
N ALA A 62 9.78 3.60 10.08
CA ALA A 62 10.86 3.87 11.04
C ALA A 62 10.35 4.60 12.30
N ARG A 63 9.30 5.41 12.16
CA ARG A 63 8.63 6.15 13.25
C ARG A 63 7.43 5.40 13.81
N GLY A 64 7.22 4.14 13.42
CA GLY A 64 6.16 3.26 13.90
C GLY A 64 4.78 3.66 13.40
N LEU A 65 4.73 4.30 12.23
CA LEU A 65 3.49 4.65 11.55
C LEU A 65 3.28 3.75 10.34
N THR A 66 2.07 3.23 10.22
CA THR A 66 1.59 2.51 9.05
C THR A 66 0.42 3.27 8.44
N VAL A 67 0.38 3.36 7.11
CA VAL A 67 -0.71 3.98 6.36
C VAL A 67 -1.41 2.91 5.54
N THR A 68 -2.75 2.82 5.63
CA THR A 68 -3.50 1.69 5.04
C THR A 68 -4.53 2.09 4.01
N GLN A 69 -5.18 3.24 4.16
CA GLN A 69 -6.27 3.67 3.28
C GLN A 69 -6.21 5.16 3.01
N GLY A 70 -6.51 5.54 1.78
CA GLY A 70 -6.66 6.94 1.36
C GLY A 70 -8.05 7.15 0.78
N LYS A 71 -8.67 8.29 1.11
CA LYS A 71 -9.97 8.70 0.58
C LYS A 71 -9.95 10.16 0.17
N SER A 72 -10.49 10.46 -1.01
CA SER A 72 -10.93 11.83 -1.32
C SER A 72 -12.15 12.19 -0.46
N ARG A 73 -12.27 13.45 -0.06
CA ARG A 73 -13.37 13.92 0.80
C ARG A 73 -14.63 14.32 0.05
N GLY A 74 -14.65 14.26 -1.28
CA GLY A 74 -15.81 14.70 -2.05
C GLY A 74 -15.46 15.15 -3.46
N MET A 75 -16.45 15.15 -4.35
CA MET A 75 -16.33 15.81 -5.65
C MET A 75 -16.11 17.32 -5.43
N GLY A 76 -15.01 17.84 -5.96
CA GLY A 76 -14.61 19.25 -5.80
C GLY A 76 -13.79 19.54 -4.53
N SER A 77 -13.71 18.61 -3.57
CA SER A 77 -12.82 18.78 -2.42
C SER A 77 -11.35 18.62 -2.86
N LYS A 78 -10.48 19.42 -2.27
CA LYS A 78 -9.02 19.29 -2.38
C LYS A 78 -8.44 18.44 -1.26
N ASP A 79 -9.27 18.01 -0.31
CA ASP A 79 -8.81 17.28 0.87
C ASP A 79 -8.66 15.79 0.58
N ALA A 80 -7.60 15.21 1.14
CA ALA A 80 -7.40 13.78 1.20
C ALA A 80 -7.34 13.32 2.66
N ALA A 81 -8.15 12.32 3.02
CA ALA A 81 -8.07 11.67 4.32
C ALA A 81 -7.28 10.37 4.20
N VAL A 82 -6.29 10.19 5.07
CA VAL A 82 -5.43 9.00 5.11
C VAL A 82 -5.56 8.34 6.47
N TYR A 83 -5.82 7.03 6.48
CA TYR A 83 -5.87 6.26 7.72
C TYR A 83 -4.45 5.90 8.17
N VAL A 84 -4.08 6.37 9.36
CA VAL A 84 -2.77 6.17 9.96
C VAL A 84 -2.94 5.33 11.22
N VAL A 85 -2.07 4.33 11.39
CA VAL A 85 -1.96 3.47 12.57
C VAL A 85 -0.59 3.71 13.18
N ALA A 86 -0.53 3.89 14.50
CA ALA A 86 0.69 4.14 15.24
C ALA A 86 0.98 2.99 16.22
N ASP A 87 2.04 2.23 15.97
CA ASP A 87 2.44 1.12 16.85
C ASP A 87 3.15 1.63 18.12
N LYS A 88 3.68 2.86 18.08
CA LYS A 88 4.34 3.56 19.18
C LYS A 88 3.92 5.03 19.19
N PRO A 89 4.11 5.76 20.30
CA PRO A 89 3.75 7.16 20.37
C PRO A 89 4.50 7.97 19.29
N PHE A 90 3.77 8.86 18.64
CA PHE A 90 4.31 9.74 17.61
C PHE A 90 3.89 11.17 17.89
N LYS A 91 4.84 12.09 17.78
CA LYS A 91 4.58 13.52 17.74
C LYS A 91 5.45 14.14 16.69
N GLY A 92 4.84 14.78 15.71
CA GLY A 92 5.58 15.37 14.61
C GLY A 92 4.69 15.66 13.43
N ARG A 93 5.34 15.80 12.28
CA ARG A 93 4.68 16.30 11.10
C ARG A 93 4.45 15.19 10.09
N LEU A 94 3.23 15.11 9.59
CA LEU A 94 2.91 14.32 8.41
C LEU A 94 2.82 15.26 7.21
N VAL A 95 3.31 14.78 6.07
CA VAL A 95 3.32 15.51 4.81
C VAL A 95 2.69 14.63 3.75
N ALA A 96 1.67 15.15 3.07
CA ALA A 96 1.12 14.53 1.88
C ALA A 96 1.50 15.37 0.66
N ARG A 97 2.11 14.73 -0.34
CA ARG A 97 2.37 15.32 -1.65
C ARG A 97 1.40 14.74 -2.66
N ALA A 98 0.69 15.59 -3.37
CA ALA A 98 -0.17 15.22 -4.47
C ALA A 98 0.66 15.16 -5.75
N LEU A 99 0.69 13.99 -6.38
CA LEU A 99 1.47 13.73 -7.58
C LEU A 99 0.52 13.51 -8.77
N ASP A 100 0.86 14.07 -9.92
CA ASP A 100 0.13 13.86 -11.16
C ASP A 100 0.47 12.53 -11.84
N ALA A 101 0.03 12.34 -13.09
CA ALA A 101 0.27 11.12 -13.85
C ALA A 101 1.74 10.87 -14.20
N ASP A 102 2.54 11.93 -14.27
CA ASP A 102 3.98 11.86 -14.55
C ASP A 102 4.79 11.71 -13.26
N GLY A 103 4.13 11.69 -12.10
CA GLY A 103 4.77 11.66 -10.78
C GLY A 103 5.29 13.03 -10.34
N THR A 104 4.91 14.11 -11.02
CA THR A 104 5.29 15.48 -10.66
C THR A 104 4.46 15.95 -9.48
N GLU A 105 5.10 16.59 -8.50
CA GLU A 105 4.39 17.19 -7.37
C GLU A 105 3.60 18.43 -7.82
N ILE A 106 2.28 18.36 -7.71
CA ILE A 106 1.35 19.45 -8.04
C ILE A 106 0.66 20.03 -6.80
N GLY A 107 0.93 19.48 -5.62
CA GLY A 107 0.42 20.00 -4.36
C GLY A 107 1.08 19.37 -3.15
N ARG A 108 1.05 20.10 -2.04
CA ARG A 108 1.58 19.64 -0.75
C ARG A 108 0.72 20.15 0.38
N ALA A 109 0.40 19.24 1.29
CA ALA A 109 -0.29 19.53 2.54
C ALA A 109 0.54 19.00 3.71
N VAL A 110 0.43 19.69 4.84
CA VAL A 110 1.22 19.42 6.04
C VAL A 110 0.30 19.48 7.24
N VAL A 111 0.38 18.49 8.12
CA VAL A 111 -0.38 18.44 9.37
C VAL A 111 0.55 18.03 10.49
N ASP A 112 0.51 18.75 11.60
CA ASP A 112 1.17 18.34 12.83
C ASP A 112 0.22 17.43 13.61
N GLU A 113 0.68 16.23 13.94
CA GLU A 113 -0.12 15.17 14.54
C GLU A 113 0.55 14.59 15.78
N GLU A 114 -0.29 14.15 16.71
CA GLU A 114 0.11 13.42 17.90
C GLU A 114 -0.74 12.16 18.05
N PHE A 115 -0.06 11.01 18.11
CA PHE A 115 -0.64 9.69 18.29
C PHE A 115 -0.12 9.09 19.59
N ALA A 116 -1.00 8.46 20.34
CA ALA A 116 -0.60 7.54 21.39
C ALA A 116 -0.08 6.23 20.79
N ALA A 117 0.53 5.37 21.62
CA ALA A 117 0.79 4.00 21.21
C ALA A 117 -0.54 3.28 20.95
N ASP A 118 -0.58 2.46 19.90
CA ASP A 118 -1.76 1.70 19.46
C ASP A 118 -2.96 2.58 19.04
N ASP A 119 -2.70 3.86 18.70
CA ASP A 119 -3.73 4.78 18.18
C ASP A 119 -3.87 4.62 16.66
N ALA A 120 -5.09 4.81 16.17
CA ALA A 120 -5.40 4.74 14.75
C ALA A 120 -6.56 5.68 14.39
N ARG A 121 -6.35 6.55 13.40
CA ARG A 121 -7.37 7.49 12.93
C ARG A 121 -7.12 7.97 11.50
N TYR A 122 -8.14 8.59 10.92
CA TYR A 122 -7.96 9.38 9.70
C TYR A 122 -7.29 10.72 10.01
N VAL A 123 -6.25 11.03 9.26
CA VAL A 123 -5.62 12.35 9.18
C VAL A 123 -6.08 13.01 7.89
N THR A 124 -6.60 14.23 7.98
CA THR A 124 -7.07 14.98 6.80
C THR A 124 -6.01 15.99 6.37
N PHE A 125 -5.57 15.87 5.13
CA PHE A 125 -4.65 16.78 4.48
C PHE A 125 -5.43 17.76 3.62
N THR A 126 -5.41 19.04 4.00
CA THR A 126 -5.98 20.13 3.21
C THR A 126 -4.93 20.74 2.32
N PHE A 127 -5.16 20.64 1.00
CA PHE A 127 -4.27 21.17 -0.02
C PHE A 127 -4.66 22.59 -0.39
N ASN A 128 -3.71 23.31 -0.99
CA ASN A 128 -3.95 24.65 -1.52
C ASN A 128 -5.11 24.66 -2.54
N GLU A 129 -5.91 25.72 -2.53
CA GLU A 129 -7.09 25.87 -3.39
C GLU A 129 -6.75 25.82 -4.90
N GLU A 130 -5.57 26.31 -5.29
CA GLU A 130 -5.07 26.31 -6.67
C GLU A 130 -4.68 24.89 -7.16
N MET A 131 -4.54 23.92 -6.26
CA MET A 131 -4.23 22.54 -6.65
C MET A 131 -5.41 21.92 -7.40
N ASP A 132 -5.17 21.48 -8.63
CA ASP A 132 -6.17 20.70 -9.35
C ASP A 132 -6.19 19.24 -8.89
N SER A 133 -7.07 18.94 -7.92
CA SER A 133 -7.33 17.58 -7.44
C SER A 133 -7.71 16.56 -8.51
N GLN A 134 -8.16 16.97 -9.70
CA GLN A 134 -8.47 16.05 -10.80
C GLN A 134 -7.23 15.51 -11.52
N LEU A 135 -6.12 16.23 -11.44
CA LEU A 135 -4.83 15.81 -12.00
C LEU A 135 -4.10 14.82 -11.09
N VAL A 136 -4.47 14.76 -9.81
CA VAL A 136 -3.80 13.92 -8.82
C VAL A 136 -4.06 12.44 -9.10
N ARG A 137 -2.98 11.67 -9.19
CA ARG A 137 -3.00 10.21 -9.34
C ARG A 137 -2.57 9.49 -8.08
N THR A 138 -1.61 10.06 -7.36
CA THR A 138 -1.04 9.45 -6.17
C THR A 138 -0.83 10.49 -5.08
N TYR A 139 -1.13 10.13 -3.83
CA TYR A 139 -0.69 10.90 -2.68
C TYR A 139 0.50 10.20 -2.02
N ALA A 140 1.67 10.84 -2.07
CA ALA A 140 2.87 10.35 -1.39
C ALA A 140 2.92 10.91 0.04
N VAL A 141 2.80 10.02 1.03
CA VAL A 141 2.73 10.36 2.45
C VAL A 141 4.08 10.08 3.11
N SER A 142 4.58 11.04 3.88
CA SER A 142 5.80 10.89 4.66
C SER A 142 5.69 11.54 6.02
N ALA A 143 6.59 11.15 6.92
CA ALA A 143 6.70 11.74 8.25
C ALA A 143 8.02 12.53 8.36
N ARG A 144 7.97 13.75 8.91
CA ARG A 144 9.13 14.60 9.18
C ARG A 144 9.35 14.84 10.67
#